data_AF-A0A7S2AET2-F1
#
_entry.id   AF-A0A7S2AET2-F1
#
_cell.length_a   1.000
_cell.length_b   1.000
_cell.length_c   1.000
_cell.angle_alpha   90.00
_cell.angle_beta   90.00
_cell.angle_gamma   90.00
#
_symmetry.space_group_name_H-M   'P 1'
#
loop_
_entity.id
_entity.type
_entity.pdbx_description
1 polymer ?
#
loop_
_entity_poly.entity_id
_entity_poly.type
_entity_poly.pdbx_seq_one_letter_code
_entity_poly.pdbx_strand_id
1 'polypeptide(L)'
;DKGCSVYTQLKANFCMKARQGAHIYGPQEGKYDFTWCYVSPQCKKLGGGQKVNDKVNWKTCVEGTDKRYADLHPMTLMAHIEAAGLERDPGAVALMSYPYVRAYWDQVSSFFIKGPTTTAVKLNRQVREGLQEIVDSGKPTMICYNLHTPGNGRPDACGAPFSFFVIVGKEVWYFPHFRQPVCVSGCGTKISKEALVSYNEYGEREDLHPRSANFVPSSA
;
A
#
# COMPACT_ATOMS: atom_id res chain seq x y z
N ASP A 1 25.21 1.04 15.89
CA ASP A 1 23.81 0.70 16.23
C ASP A 1 22.82 1.56 15.48
N LYS A 2 22.36 1.10 14.31
CA LYS A 2 21.30 1.74 13.53
C LYS A 2 19.98 1.14 14.01
N GLY A 3 19.45 1.74 15.08
CA GLY A 3 18.31 1.27 15.85
C GLY A 3 17.02 1.21 15.03
N CYS A 4 16.18 0.25 15.37
CA CYS A 4 14.80 0.12 14.91
C CYS A 4 14.09 1.48 15.03
N SER A 5 13.68 2.06 13.89
CA SER A 5 12.83 3.23 13.88
C SER A 5 11.47 2.84 14.47
N VAL A 6 11.23 3.25 15.71
CA VAL A 6 9.88 3.22 16.30
C VAL A 6 9.06 4.20 15.47
N TYR A 7 8.07 3.70 14.72
CA TYR A 7 7.11 4.56 14.02
C TYR A 7 6.61 5.60 15.03
N THR A 8 6.90 6.88 14.76
CA THR A 8 6.41 8.00 15.56
C THR A 8 4.90 7.83 15.72
N GLN A 9 4.40 7.86 16.95
CA GLN A 9 3.04 7.46 17.27
C GLN A 9 2.03 8.15 16.35
N LEU A 10 1.40 7.37 15.46
CA LEU A 10 0.21 7.82 14.76
C LEU A 10 -0.79 8.24 15.84
N LYS A 11 -1.19 9.52 15.83
CA LYS A 11 -2.01 10.11 16.92
C LYS A 11 -3.41 9.48 17.04
N ALA A 12 -3.84 8.73 16.03
CA ALA A 12 -5.16 8.15 15.97
C ALA A 12 -5.15 6.69 16.47
N ASN A 13 -6.20 6.29 17.20
CA ASN A 13 -6.38 4.95 17.73
C ASN A 13 -6.85 3.97 16.65
N PHE A 14 -6.03 3.75 15.63
CA PHE A 14 -6.30 2.83 14.53
C PHE A 14 -5.39 1.62 14.60
N CYS A 15 -5.93 0.47 14.22
CA CYS A 15 -5.19 -0.77 14.15
C CYS A 15 -4.43 -0.88 12.83
N MET A 16 -3.23 -1.44 12.91
CA MET A 16 -2.35 -1.75 11.77
C MET A 16 -1.97 -3.23 11.77
N LYS A 17 -1.48 -3.74 10.64
CA LYS A 17 -1.00 -5.12 10.55
C LYS A 17 0.16 -5.35 11.52
N ALA A 18 0.28 -6.58 12.02
CA ALA A 18 1.44 -6.99 12.82
C ALA A 18 2.72 -7.11 11.97
N ARG A 19 2.59 -7.36 10.68
CA ARG A 19 3.68 -7.48 9.70
C ARG A 19 3.28 -6.93 8.33
N GLN A 20 4.25 -6.51 7.53
CA GLN A 20 4.00 -5.96 6.20
C GLN A 20 3.32 -6.99 5.29
N GLY A 21 3.81 -8.22 5.19
CA GLY A 21 3.16 -9.26 4.39
C GLY A 21 2.09 -10.08 5.10
N ALA A 22 1.34 -9.48 6.04
CA ALA A 22 0.15 -10.16 6.56
C ALA A 22 -0.97 -10.19 5.50
N HIS A 23 -1.53 -11.37 5.27
CA HIS A 23 -2.70 -11.58 4.42
C HIS A 23 -3.94 -11.50 5.32
N ILE A 24 -4.64 -10.37 5.33
CA ILE A 24 -5.85 -10.23 6.15
C ILE A 24 -7.03 -10.98 5.49
N TYR A 25 -6.99 -11.16 4.16
CA TYR A 25 -7.99 -11.91 3.40
C TYR A 25 -7.37 -13.21 2.88
N GLY A 26 -7.95 -14.34 3.29
CA GLY A 26 -7.51 -15.69 2.90
C GLY A 26 -7.39 -16.65 4.08
N PRO A 27 -7.04 -17.92 3.83
CA PRO A 27 -6.63 -18.83 4.90
C PRO A 27 -5.51 -18.15 5.68
N GLN A 28 -5.60 -18.10 7.02
CA GLN A 28 -4.52 -17.53 7.83
C GLN A 28 -3.27 -18.38 7.62
N GLU A 29 -2.36 -17.92 6.77
CA GLU A 29 -1.15 -18.66 6.42
C GLU A 29 -0.05 -18.44 7.46
N GLY A 30 -0.21 -17.50 8.40
CA GLY A 30 0.73 -17.33 9.49
C GLY A 30 0.12 -16.88 10.81
N LYS A 31 0.85 -17.20 11.88
CA LYS A 31 0.64 -16.75 13.27
C LYS A 31 0.52 -15.22 13.43
N TYR A 32 0.82 -14.45 12.38
CA TYR A 32 0.94 -13.00 12.40
C TYR A 32 -0.03 -12.28 11.45
N ASP A 33 -1.06 -12.98 10.95
CA ASP A 33 -2.13 -12.38 10.15
C ASP A 33 -3.22 -11.75 11.05
N PHE A 34 -2.80 -10.74 11.82
CA PHE A 34 -3.70 -9.96 12.67
C PHE A 34 -3.38 -8.46 12.61
N THR A 35 -4.34 -7.66 13.08
CA THR A 35 -4.13 -6.22 13.30
C THR A 35 -4.07 -5.93 14.78
N TRP A 36 -3.34 -4.87 15.15
CA TRP A 36 -3.10 -4.51 16.55
C TRP A 36 -3.03 -3.00 16.72
N CYS A 37 -3.22 -2.53 17.95
CA CYS A 37 -3.02 -1.13 18.33
C CYS A 37 -2.52 -1.02 19.78
N TYR A 38 -1.94 0.13 20.10
CA TYR A 38 -1.71 0.54 21.49
C TYR A 38 -3.00 1.08 22.12
N VAL A 39 -3.19 0.80 23.40
CA VAL A 39 -4.34 1.23 24.19
C VAL A 39 -3.90 1.62 25.59
N SER A 40 -4.75 2.38 26.29
CA SER A 40 -4.44 2.79 27.66
C SER A 40 -4.39 1.57 28.62
N PRO A 41 -3.69 1.67 29.76
CA PRO A 41 -3.52 0.56 30.72
C PRO A 41 -4.84 0.17 31.43
N GLN A 42 -5.86 1.03 31.33
CA GLN A 42 -7.22 0.76 31.80
C GLN A 42 -7.96 -0.24 30.90
N CYS A 43 -7.55 -0.40 29.64
CA CYS A 43 -8.16 -1.38 28.73
C CYS A 43 -7.84 -2.81 29.21
N LYS A 44 -8.89 -3.56 29.60
CA LYS A 44 -8.77 -4.96 30.08
C LYS A 44 -9.03 -6.00 29.00
N LYS A 45 -9.78 -5.65 27.95
CA LYS A 45 -10.07 -6.54 26.82
C LYS A 45 -8.97 -6.40 25.76
N LEU A 46 -7.90 -7.21 25.89
CA LEU A 46 -6.72 -7.11 25.02
C LEU A 46 -6.74 -8.07 23.82
N GLY A 47 -7.69 -9.00 23.74
CA GLY A 47 -7.83 -9.91 22.58
C GLY A 47 -6.64 -10.85 22.31
N GLY A 48 -5.72 -11.01 23.27
CA GLY A 48 -4.45 -11.71 23.08
C GLY A 48 -3.22 -10.79 23.14
N GLY A 49 -3.44 -9.47 23.17
CA GLY A 49 -2.40 -8.50 23.48
C GLY A 49 -2.03 -8.47 24.97
N GLN A 50 -1.02 -7.66 25.30
CA GLN A 50 -0.38 -7.67 26.61
C GLN A 50 -0.02 -6.26 27.09
N LYS A 51 0.28 -6.15 28.39
CA LYS A 51 0.85 -4.94 28.97
C LYS A 51 2.25 -4.72 28.39
N VAL A 52 2.54 -3.51 27.94
CA VAL A 52 3.88 -3.11 27.47
C VAL A 52 4.65 -2.48 28.63
N ASN A 53 4.02 -1.53 29.32
CA ASN A 53 4.53 -0.87 30.52
C ASN A 53 3.36 -0.28 31.33
N ASP A 54 3.63 0.50 32.38
CA ASP A 54 2.59 1.08 33.23
C ASP A 54 1.71 2.13 32.54
N LYS A 55 2.13 2.63 31.37
CA LYS A 55 1.45 3.69 30.61
C LYS A 55 0.69 3.17 29.39
N VAL A 56 0.95 1.95 28.92
CA VAL A 56 0.36 1.45 27.66
C VAL A 56 0.29 -0.07 27.63
N ASN A 57 -0.81 -0.57 27.08
CA ASN A 57 -0.98 -1.96 26.66
C ASN A 57 -1.04 -2.01 25.13
N TRP A 58 -0.84 -3.18 24.55
CA TRP A 58 -1.25 -3.42 23.16
C TRP A 58 -2.38 -4.45 23.15
N LYS A 59 -3.23 -4.37 22.13
CA LYS A 59 -4.30 -5.35 21.91
C LYS A 59 -4.31 -5.81 20.45
N THR A 60 -4.82 -7.01 20.22
CA THR A 60 -5.27 -7.41 18.88
C THR A 60 -6.61 -6.76 18.60
N CYS A 61 -6.87 -6.49 17.32
CA CYS A 61 -8.06 -5.79 16.89
C CYS A 61 -9.04 -6.71 16.18
N VAL A 62 -10.33 -6.43 16.37
CA VAL A 62 -11.44 -7.18 15.79
C VAL A 62 -11.99 -6.41 14.59
N GLU A 63 -12.03 -7.06 13.41
CA GLU A 63 -12.64 -6.52 12.21
C GLU A 63 -14.12 -6.13 12.44
N GLY A 64 -14.52 -4.97 11.93
CA GLY A 64 -15.87 -4.43 12.08
C GLY A 64 -16.18 -3.86 13.48
N THR A 65 -15.31 -4.06 14.46
CA THR A 65 -15.45 -3.48 15.81
C THR A 65 -14.43 -2.36 16.05
N ASP A 66 -13.15 -2.64 15.78
CA ASP A 66 -12.07 -1.69 15.96
C ASP A 66 -11.81 -0.89 14.68
N LYS A 67 -11.43 0.38 14.81
CA LYS A 67 -11.02 1.20 13.68
C LYS A 67 -9.68 0.71 13.16
N ARG A 68 -9.53 0.47 11.85
CA ARG A 68 -8.28 -0.02 11.25
C ARG A 68 -7.85 0.86 10.10
N TYR A 69 -6.55 1.03 9.93
CA TYR A 69 -6.01 1.72 8.77
C TYR A 69 -6.31 0.99 7.46
N ALA A 70 -6.47 -0.35 7.53
CA ALA A 70 -6.89 -1.19 6.42
C ALA A 70 -8.22 -0.74 5.78
N ASP A 71 -9.10 -0.10 6.57
CA ASP A 71 -10.42 0.32 6.12
C ASP A 71 -10.44 1.76 5.56
N LEU A 72 -9.33 2.50 5.67
CA LEU A 72 -9.27 3.88 5.21
C LEU A 72 -8.98 3.95 3.72
N HIS A 73 -9.77 4.75 3.01
CA HIS A 73 -9.48 5.17 1.64
C HIS A 73 -8.06 5.79 1.53
N PRO A 74 -7.30 5.58 0.45
CA PRO A 74 -5.94 6.11 0.26
C PRO A 74 -5.75 7.57 0.64
N MET A 75 -6.61 8.47 0.16
CA MET A 75 -6.52 9.90 0.51
C MET A 75 -6.82 10.19 1.98
N THR A 76 -7.72 9.43 2.61
CA THR A 76 -7.98 9.56 4.05
C THR A 76 -6.79 9.05 4.87
N LEU A 77 -6.17 7.94 4.44
CA LEU A 77 -4.94 7.44 5.06
C LEU A 77 -3.82 8.48 4.97
N MET A 78 -3.66 9.13 3.81
CA MET A 78 -2.66 10.19 3.62
C MET A 78 -2.87 11.37 4.56
N ALA A 79 -4.10 11.85 4.74
CA ALA A 79 -4.38 12.91 5.70
C ALA A 79 -3.97 12.52 7.13
N HIS A 80 -4.09 11.24 7.51
CA HIS A 80 -3.62 10.74 8.80
C HIS A 80 -2.08 10.66 8.89
N ILE A 81 -1.41 10.30 7.79
CA ILE A 81 0.05 10.26 7.69
C ILE A 81 0.63 11.67 7.86
N GLU A 82 0.06 12.66 7.16
CA GLU A 82 0.45 14.07 7.22
C GLU A 82 0.20 14.66 8.61
N ALA A 83 -0.97 14.40 9.20
CA ALA A 83 -1.28 14.86 10.56
C ALA A 83 -0.34 14.27 11.64
N ALA A 84 0.34 13.16 11.32
CA ALA A 84 1.31 12.51 12.19
C ALA A 84 2.78 12.91 11.88
N GLY A 85 3.04 13.70 10.83
CA GLY A 85 4.40 14.07 10.43
C GLY A 85 5.19 12.91 9.82
N LEU A 86 4.52 11.99 9.13
CA LEU A 86 5.10 10.78 8.53
C LEU A 86 5.14 10.82 6.99
N GLU A 87 4.99 12.00 6.40
CA GLU A 87 4.96 12.23 4.94
C GLU A 87 6.28 11.91 4.22
N ARG A 88 7.38 11.71 4.96
CA ARG A 88 8.66 11.27 4.39
C ARG A 88 8.58 9.86 3.79
N ASP A 89 7.72 9.01 4.33
CA ASP A 89 7.52 7.64 3.83
C ASP A 89 6.06 7.17 4.02
N PRO A 90 5.12 7.69 3.21
CA PRO A 90 3.73 7.26 3.27
C PRO A 90 3.55 5.81 2.83
N GLY A 91 4.47 5.29 2.01
CA GLY A 91 4.48 3.93 1.51
C GLY A 91 4.59 2.91 2.65
N ALA A 92 5.47 3.15 3.62
CA ALA A 92 5.62 2.28 4.79
C ALA A 92 4.34 2.16 5.62
N VAL A 93 3.60 3.26 5.82
CA VAL A 93 2.34 3.24 6.55
C VAL A 93 1.27 2.49 5.76
N ALA A 94 1.16 2.72 4.45
CA ALA A 94 0.24 1.97 3.59
C ALA A 94 0.57 0.47 3.54
N LEU A 95 1.85 0.09 3.49
CA LEU A 95 2.33 -1.30 3.58
C LEU A 95 1.97 -1.97 4.91
N MET A 96 1.88 -1.21 6.00
CA MET A 96 1.40 -1.69 7.30
C MET A 96 -0.12 -1.61 7.46
N SER A 97 -0.82 -0.96 6.55
CA SER A 97 -2.26 -0.73 6.62
C SER A 97 -3.04 -1.73 5.78
N TYR A 98 -2.72 -1.83 4.49
CA TYR A 98 -3.56 -2.55 3.54
C TYR A 98 -3.16 -4.01 3.38
N PRO A 99 -4.10 -4.96 3.35
CA PRO A 99 -3.81 -6.32 2.92
C PRO A 99 -3.33 -6.32 1.47
N TYR A 100 -2.53 -7.33 1.11
CA TYR A 100 -2.06 -7.49 -0.26
C TYR A 100 -2.46 -8.86 -0.81
N VAL A 101 -2.62 -8.92 -2.12
CA VAL A 101 -2.89 -10.18 -2.84
C VAL A 101 -1.65 -10.75 -3.48
N ARG A 102 -1.67 -12.07 -3.68
CA ARG A 102 -0.59 -12.82 -4.34
C ARG A 102 -0.72 -12.76 -5.86
N ALA A 103 -0.78 -11.54 -6.38
CA ALA A 103 -0.77 -11.26 -7.81
C ALA A 103 0.12 -10.03 -8.05
N TYR A 104 0.66 -9.94 -9.25
CA TYR A 104 1.53 -8.83 -9.64
C TYR A 104 0.80 -7.87 -10.54
N TRP A 105 1.18 -6.59 -10.46
CA TRP A 105 0.53 -5.56 -11.25
C TRP A 105 0.66 -5.83 -12.75
N ASP A 106 1.82 -6.26 -13.23
CA ASP A 106 2.03 -6.62 -14.64
C ASP A 106 1.07 -7.73 -15.13
N GLN A 107 0.73 -8.68 -14.28
CA GLN A 107 -0.21 -9.76 -14.58
C GLN A 107 -1.68 -9.31 -14.60
N VAL A 108 -2.05 -8.37 -13.72
CA VAL A 108 -3.46 -8.07 -13.42
C VAL A 108 -3.91 -6.67 -13.83
N SER A 109 -2.98 -5.78 -14.19
CA SER A 109 -3.27 -4.38 -14.55
C SER A 109 -4.34 -4.25 -15.63
N SER A 110 -4.35 -5.12 -16.63
CA SER A 110 -5.35 -5.06 -17.72
C SER A 110 -6.78 -5.24 -17.20
N PHE A 111 -6.98 -6.06 -16.15
CA PHE A 111 -8.28 -6.26 -15.51
C PHE A 111 -8.79 -4.94 -14.90
N PHE A 112 -7.92 -4.20 -14.22
CA PHE A 112 -8.29 -2.97 -13.52
C PHE A 112 -8.36 -1.73 -14.43
N ILE A 113 -7.47 -1.64 -15.43
CA ILE A 113 -7.36 -0.46 -16.30
C ILE A 113 -8.31 -0.55 -17.50
N LYS A 114 -8.39 -1.71 -18.15
CA LYS A 114 -9.20 -1.90 -19.36
C LYS A 114 -10.55 -2.57 -19.08
N GLY A 115 -10.71 -3.15 -17.89
CA GLY A 115 -11.90 -3.87 -17.48
C GLY A 115 -11.81 -5.39 -17.71
N PRO A 116 -12.73 -6.15 -17.08
CA PRO A 116 -12.69 -7.62 -17.01
C PRO A 116 -12.91 -8.33 -18.35
N THR A 117 -13.42 -7.63 -19.36
CA THR A 117 -13.73 -8.18 -20.69
C THR A 117 -12.55 -8.19 -21.65
N THR A 118 -11.42 -7.57 -21.29
CA THR A 118 -10.30 -7.45 -22.22
C THR A 118 -9.44 -8.72 -22.28
N THR A 119 -9.21 -9.20 -23.51
CA THR A 119 -8.44 -10.40 -23.87
C THR A 119 -6.93 -10.28 -23.68
N ALA A 120 -6.43 -9.13 -23.20
CA ALA A 120 -5.01 -8.78 -23.22
C ALA A 120 -4.13 -9.70 -22.35
N VAL A 121 -4.70 -10.30 -21.30
CA VAL A 121 -4.04 -11.34 -20.49
C VAL A 121 -5.07 -12.42 -20.20
N LYS A 122 -4.79 -13.68 -20.58
CA LYS A 122 -5.62 -14.83 -20.20
C LYS A 122 -5.42 -15.13 -18.71
N LEU A 123 -6.00 -14.30 -17.85
CA LEU A 123 -6.15 -14.62 -16.43
C LEU A 123 -6.98 -15.89 -16.30
N ASN A 124 -6.51 -16.84 -15.50
CA ASN A 124 -7.30 -18.02 -15.18
C ASN A 124 -8.57 -17.59 -14.40
N ARG A 125 -9.59 -18.45 -14.41
CA ARG A 125 -10.90 -18.15 -13.83
C ARG A 125 -10.80 -17.78 -12.34
N GLN A 126 -10.04 -18.54 -11.56
CA GLN A 126 -9.88 -18.35 -10.12
C GLN A 126 -9.25 -16.99 -9.79
N VAL A 127 -8.20 -16.58 -10.53
CA VAL A 127 -7.59 -15.27 -10.36
C VAL A 127 -8.59 -14.17 -10.69
N ARG A 128 -9.33 -14.29 -11.80
CA ARG A 128 -10.35 -13.30 -12.18
C ARG A 128 -11.44 -13.16 -11.12
N GLU A 129 -11.95 -14.27 -10.60
CA GLU A 129 -12.95 -14.27 -9.53
C GLU A 129 -12.39 -13.58 -8.26
N GLY A 130 -11.16 -13.90 -7.84
CA GLY A 130 -10.53 -13.23 -6.72
C GLY A 130 -10.30 -11.72 -6.92
N LEU A 131 -9.92 -11.29 -8.14
CA LEU A 131 -9.80 -9.86 -8.44
C LEU A 131 -11.17 -9.16 -8.45
N GLN A 132 -12.22 -9.84 -8.90
CA GLN A 132 -13.58 -9.30 -8.86
C GLN A 132 -14.08 -9.17 -7.41
N GLU A 133 -13.79 -10.14 -6.53
CA GLU A 133 -14.10 -10.04 -5.10
C GLU A 133 -13.43 -8.83 -4.44
N ILE A 134 -12.18 -8.51 -4.81
CA ILE A 134 -11.51 -7.29 -4.33
C ILE A 134 -12.29 -6.05 -4.75
N VAL A 135 -12.66 -5.96 -6.02
CA VAL A 135 -13.45 -4.83 -6.57
C VAL A 135 -14.81 -4.74 -5.85
N ASP A 136 -15.52 -5.85 -5.70
CA ASP A 136 -16.86 -5.86 -5.11
C ASP A 136 -16.82 -5.54 -3.60
N SER A 137 -15.72 -5.88 -2.92
CA SER A 137 -15.55 -5.57 -1.50
C SER A 137 -15.51 -4.08 -1.19
N GLY A 138 -15.05 -3.25 -2.15
CA GLY A 138 -14.78 -1.83 -1.93
C GLY A 138 -13.69 -1.55 -0.89
N LYS A 139 -13.01 -2.58 -0.34
CA LYS A 139 -11.99 -2.42 0.69
C LYS A 139 -10.61 -2.21 0.05
N PRO A 140 -9.82 -1.24 0.55
CA PRO A 140 -8.46 -1.01 0.08
C PRO A 140 -7.61 -2.28 0.10
N THR A 141 -7.11 -2.68 -1.07
CA THR A 141 -6.29 -3.88 -1.24
C THR A 141 -5.07 -3.59 -2.10
N MET A 142 -3.91 -3.98 -1.62
CA MET A 142 -2.61 -3.72 -2.25
C MET A 142 -2.25 -4.80 -3.28
N ILE A 143 -1.64 -4.37 -4.39
CA ILE A 143 -1.04 -5.21 -5.41
C ILE A 143 0.38 -4.70 -5.65
N CYS A 144 1.38 -5.55 -5.46
CA CYS A 144 2.76 -5.17 -5.67
C CYS A 144 3.10 -5.03 -7.15
N TYR A 145 4.05 -4.14 -7.46
CA TYR A 145 4.49 -3.92 -8.84
C TYR A 145 5.09 -5.20 -9.46
N ASN A 146 6.13 -5.75 -8.83
CA ASN A 146 6.69 -7.07 -9.13
C ASN A 146 7.20 -7.72 -7.81
N LEU A 147 7.36 -9.05 -7.80
CA LEU A 147 8.15 -9.78 -6.79
C LEU A 147 9.38 -10.51 -7.38
N HIS A 148 9.72 -10.23 -8.64
CA HIS A 148 10.80 -10.88 -9.38
C HIS A 148 12.19 -10.37 -8.99
N THR A 149 12.33 -9.19 -8.37
CA THR A 149 13.63 -8.68 -7.91
C THR A 149 14.08 -9.36 -6.60
N PRO A 150 15.31 -9.92 -6.52
CA PRO A 150 15.78 -10.61 -5.32
C PRO A 150 15.96 -9.65 -4.14
N GLY A 151 15.04 -9.76 -3.17
CA GLY A 151 15.03 -9.06 -1.87
C GLY A 151 14.72 -10.03 -0.71
N ASN A 152 15.08 -11.30 -0.90
CA ASN A 152 15.30 -12.33 0.13
C ASN A 152 14.10 -13.06 0.75
N GLY A 153 13.16 -13.59 -0.04
CA GLY A 153 12.35 -14.75 0.39
C GLY A 153 11.66 -14.60 1.77
N ARG A 154 11.35 -13.37 2.17
CA ARG A 154 10.64 -13.01 3.39
C ARG A 154 9.34 -12.28 3.01
N PRO A 155 8.26 -12.48 3.78
CA PRO A 155 6.93 -11.96 3.48
C PRO A 155 6.83 -10.46 3.78
N ASP A 156 7.67 -9.64 3.15
CA ASP A 156 7.68 -8.19 3.32
C ASP A 156 7.01 -7.57 2.07
N ALA A 157 5.68 -7.74 2.01
CA ALA A 157 4.71 -7.27 1.02
C ALA A 157 5.24 -6.96 -0.41
N CYS A 158 5.84 -5.78 -0.65
CA CYS A 158 6.31 -5.35 -1.96
C CYS A 158 7.81 -5.01 -1.90
N GLY A 159 8.65 -5.78 -2.62
CA GLY A 159 10.09 -5.52 -2.70
C GLY A 159 10.43 -4.20 -3.43
N ALA A 160 11.72 -3.89 -3.57
CA ALA A 160 12.17 -2.73 -4.33
C ALA A 160 11.56 -2.74 -5.77
N PRO A 161 11.01 -1.62 -6.27
CA PRO A 161 11.20 -0.24 -5.80
C PRO A 161 10.21 0.25 -4.71
N PHE A 162 9.57 -0.65 -3.95
CA PHE A 162 8.58 -0.32 -2.90
C PHE A 162 7.37 0.47 -3.41
N SER A 163 7.14 0.43 -4.73
CA SER A 163 5.97 1.01 -5.36
C SER A 163 4.91 -0.07 -5.52
N PHE A 164 3.65 0.31 -5.32
CA PHE A 164 2.53 -0.62 -5.37
C PHE A 164 1.25 0.10 -5.78
N PHE A 165 0.24 -0.69 -6.08
CA PHE A 165 -1.10 -0.20 -6.38
C PHE A 165 -2.03 -0.56 -5.24
N VAL A 166 -3.02 0.29 -4.99
CA VAL A 166 -4.12 0.04 -4.05
C VAL A 166 -5.42 0.13 -4.83
N ILE A 167 -6.19 -0.95 -4.77
CA ILE A 167 -7.51 -1.06 -5.38
C ILE A 167 -8.55 -0.73 -4.33
N VAL A 168 -9.48 0.17 -4.66
CA VAL A 168 -10.64 0.50 -3.82
C VAL A 168 -11.88 0.51 -4.70
N GLY A 169 -12.62 -0.59 -4.69
CA GLY A 169 -13.73 -0.72 -5.63
C GLY A 169 -13.23 -0.70 -7.08
N LYS A 170 -13.71 0.28 -7.85
CA LYS A 170 -13.27 0.54 -9.24
C LYS A 170 -12.08 1.49 -9.34
N GLU A 171 -11.61 2.03 -8.22
CA GLU A 171 -10.51 2.97 -8.19
C GLU A 171 -9.16 2.24 -8.14
N VAL A 172 -8.21 2.79 -8.88
CA VAL A 172 -6.82 2.32 -8.89
C VAL A 172 -5.95 3.48 -8.43
N TRP A 173 -5.23 3.27 -7.33
CA TRP A 173 -4.30 4.24 -6.76
C TRP A 173 -2.88 3.72 -6.88
N TYR A 174 -1.97 4.50 -7.45
CA TYR A 174 -0.55 4.20 -7.46
C TYR A 174 0.13 4.88 -6.28
N PHE A 175 0.88 4.12 -5.50
CA PHE A 175 1.73 4.61 -4.41
C PHE A 175 3.19 4.60 -4.86
N PRO A 176 3.70 5.72 -5.40
CA PRO A 176 5.11 5.89 -5.66
C PRO A 176 5.92 5.91 -4.36
N HIS A 177 7.15 5.41 -4.41
CA HIS A 177 8.06 5.45 -3.27
C HIS A 177 8.32 6.89 -2.79
N PHE A 178 8.16 7.14 -1.48
CA PHE A 178 8.35 8.44 -0.83
C PHE A 178 7.51 9.61 -1.37
N ARG A 179 6.39 9.33 -2.05
CA ARG A 179 5.53 10.36 -2.64
C ARG A 179 4.06 10.10 -2.31
N GLN A 180 3.22 11.11 -2.48
CA GLN A 180 1.78 10.98 -2.29
C GLN A 180 1.18 10.04 -3.35
N PRO A 181 0.10 9.30 -3.00
CA PRO A 181 -0.58 8.41 -3.94
C PRO A 181 -1.29 9.20 -5.03
N VAL A 182 -1.31 8.61 -6.22
CA VAL A 182 -1.89 9.19 -7.42
C VAL A 182 -3.03 8.29 -7.89
N CYS A 183 -4.18 8.88 -8.19
CA CYS A 183 -5.25 8.14 -8.85
C CYS A 183 -4.84 7.84 -10.31
N VAL A 184 -4.88 6.56 -10.67
CA VAL A 184 -4.61 6.07 -12.03
C VAL A 184 -5.92 5.87 -12.81
N SER A 185 -6.97 5.38 -12.16
CA SER A 185 -8.26 5.09 -12.80
C SER A 185 -9.40 5.15 -11.79
N GLY A 186 -10.61 5.47 -12.24
CA GLY A 186 -11.86 5.31 -11.49
C GLY A 186 -12.23 6.41 -10.48
N CYS A 187 -11.32 7.34 -10.11
CA CYS A 187 -11.54 8.26 -8.97
C CYS A 187 -12.38 9.53 -9.26
N GLY A 188 -13.28 9.50 -10.26
CA GLY A 188 -14.08 10.68 -10.64
C GLY A 188 -13.27 11.82 -11.29
N THR A 189 -13.96 12.83 -11.82
CA THR A 189 -13.43 13.84 -12.78
C THR A 189 -12.49 14.92 -12.23
N LYS A 190 -11.73 14.65 -11.17
CA LYS A 190 -10.66 15.56 -10.71
C LYS A 190 -9.27 14.91 -10.77
N ILE A 191 -8.98 14.21 -11.87
CA ILE A 191 -7.60 13.85 -12.21
C ILE A 191 -7.02 15.03 -12.99
N SER A 192 -6.06 15.77 -12.40
CA SER A 192 -5.26 16.69 -13.20
C SER A 192 -4.52 15.84 -14.23
N LYS A 193 -4.65 16.17 -15.52
CA LYS A 193 -4.00 15.43 -16.62
C LYS A 193 -2.48 15.31 -16.42
N GLU A 194 -1.89 16.20 -15.63
CA GLU A 194 -0.48 16.19 -15.23
C GLU A 194 -0.06 14.94 -14.45
N ALA A 195 -0.99 14.22 -13.82
CA ALA A 195 -0.69 13.02 -13.06
C ALA A 195 -0.52 11.74 -13.92
N LEU A 196 -1.02 11.76 -15.16
CA LEU A 196 -0.94 10.63 -16.11
C LEU A 196 0.13 10.84 -17.20
N VAL A 197 0.81 11.99 -17.22
CA VAL A 197 1.89 12.23 -18.18
C VAL A 197 3.17 11.54 -17.67
N SER A 198 3.48 10.41 -18.33
CA SER A 198 4.72 9.63 -18.26
C SER A 198 5.02 8.93 -16.93
N TYR A 199 4.50 7.72 -16.76
CA TYR A 199 5.23 6.68 -16.04
C TYR A 199 5.64 5.66 -17.11
N ASN A 200 6.94 5.42 -17.25
CA ASN A 200 7.43 4.36 -18.14
C ASN A 200 7.07 2.96 -17.57
N GLU A 201 7.43 1.90 -18.30
CA GLU A 201 7.28 0.49 -17.85
C GLU A 201 8.06 0.14 -16.57
N TYR A 202 8.69 1.11 -15.91
CA TYR A 202 9.40 0.98 -14.64
C TYR A 202 8.80 1.86 -13.52
N GLY A 203 7.72 2.61 -13.79
CA GLY A 203 7.13 3.51 -12.78
C GLY A 203 8.00 4.73 -12.47
N GLU A 204 8.95 5.06 -13.33
CA GLU A 204 9.71 6.30 -13.26
C GLU A 204 9.06 7.37 -14.13
N ARG A 205 9.09 8.61 -13.65
CA ARG A 205 8.61 9.77 -14.42
C ARG A 205 9.60 10.04 -15.55
N GLU A 206 9.15 10.12 -16.81
CA GLU A 206 9.99 10.68 -17.89
C GLU A 206 10.08 12.20 -17.71
N ASP A 207 10.66 12.64 -16.60
CA ASP A 207 11.01 14.05 -16.47
C ASP A 207 12.22 14.28 -17.39
N LEU A 208 11.94 14.91 -18.53
CA LEU A 208 12.80 15.78 -19.32
C LEU A 208 14.18 15.97 -18.66
N HIS A 209 15.16 15.13 -19.01
CA HIS A 209 16.51 15.65 -19.05
C HIS A 209 16.46 16.84 -20.02
N PRO A 210 16.76 18.09 -19.60
CA PRO A 210 17.25 19.03 -20.58
C PRO A 210 18.45 18.31 -21.21
N ARG A 211 18.33 17.96 -22.49
CA ARG A 211 19.50 17.59 -23.29
C ARG A 211 20.53 18.64 -22.95
N SER A 212 21.61 18.21 -22.31
CA SER A 212 22.81 19.01 -22.15
C SER A 212 23.10 19.56 -23.54
N ALA A 213 22.88 20.86 -23.70
CA ALA A 213 23.31 21.56 -24.88
C ALA A 213 24.80 21.27 -25.00
N ASN A 214 25.21 20.75 -26.15
CA ASN A 214 26.60 20.52 -26.49
C ASN A 214 27.38 21.80 -26.19
N PHE A 215 28.19 21.78 -25.14
CA PHE A 215 29.20 22.79 -24.92
C PHE A 215 30.30 22.49 -25.95
N VAL A 216 30.28 23.21 -27.06
CA VAL A 216 31.39 23.24 -28.03
C VAL A 216 32.50 24.03 -27.36
N PRO A 217 33.68 23.43 -27.09
CA PRO A 217 34.82 24.23 -26.70
C PRO A 217 35.31 24.99 -27.94
N SER A 218 35.18 26.32 -27.91
CA SER A 218 35.91 27.19 -28.82
C SER A 218 37.40 26.99 -28.54
N SER A 219 38.12 26.55 -29.56
CA SER A 219 39.58 26.49 -29.57
C SER A 219 40.11 27.51 -30.59
N ALA A 220 41.20 28.16 -30.18
CA ALA A 220 42.07 29.11 -30.89
C ALA A 220 41.52 30.52 -31.14
#